data_AF-A0A7J6I6V3-F1
#
_entry.id   AF-A0A7J6I6V3-F1
#
_cell.length_a   1.000
_cell.length_b   1.000
_cell.length_c   1.000
_cell.angle_alpha   90.00
_cell.angle_beta   90.00
_cell.angle_gamma   90.00
#
_symmetry.space_group_name_H-M   'P 1'
#
loop_
_entity.id
_entity.type
_entity.pdbx_description
1 polymer ?
#
loop_
_entity_poly.entity_id
_entity_poly.type
_entity_poly.pdbx_seq_one_letter_code
_entity_poly.pdbx_strand_id
1 'polypeptide(L)'
;MGVAGVLGAALLCASHGATIENTLFEDGDGANTFCAFNPTQAEETYSTVTANRFWSQIFWVAFSNKRWLHFFMLFVPVTGLWMSALGVVGQALNLHPEVETFYTKNILLNEGIRAWMAAQDQPHENLIFPEEVLPRENDGNARLINLSGKLLGADVARARLIVLWAGAMNLFEVAHFVPEKPMYEQGLILLPHLATLAWGVGPGGEVLDTFPYFVSGVLHLISSAVLGFGSIYHALLGPETLEESFPFFGYVWKDRNKMTTILGIHLILLGIGAFLLVFKALYFGGVYDTWARGGGDVRKITNLTLSPSIGRIVSVDDSEDIIGGHVWLGSICILGGIWHILTNPFAWARRALVLYQFFVLLLCFVWFNNTACPSEFYGPTGPEASKAQAFTFLVRDQRLGANVGSPEGPTSLGKYLMCSPTGEAEERHTALARTTFCGIYDSCSFRFFTVGGVAAEINTLNYVSPRSWLATSHFVLGFFLFVGHLWHAGRAAAAGFEKGIDRYLETVLFMTPLN
;
A
#
# COMPACT_ATOMS: atom_id res chain seq x y z
N MET A 1 12.00 17.56 -8.69
CA MET A 1 11.34 16.41 -9.32
C MET A 1 9.93 16.21 -8.76
N GLY A 2 9.71 15.44 -7.69
CA GLY A 2 8.36 15.05 -7.22
C GLY A 2 7.33 16.19 -7.09
N VAL A 3 7.65 17.27 -6.37
CA VAL A 3 6.75 18.44 -6.21
C VAL A 3 6.40 19.09 -7.56
N ALA A 4 7.37 19.22 -8.46
CA ALA A 4 7.13 19.72 -9.82
C ALA A 4 6.30 18.74 -10.67
N GLY A 5 6.40 17.43 -10.41
CA GLY A 5 5.56 16.40 -11.02
C GLY A 5 4.11 16.46 -10.53
N VAL A 6 3.86 16.70 -9.24
CA VAL A 6 2.50 16.82 -8.68
C VAL A 6 1.83 18.13 -9.07
N LEU A 7 2.54 19.26 -9.00
CA LEU A 7 2.02 20.55 -9.46
C LEU A 7 1.87 20.60 -10.99
N GLY A 8 2.82 20.00 -11.72
CA GLY A 8 2.73 19.81 -13.17
C GLY A 8 1.56 18.90 -13.55
N ALA A 9 1.27 17.85 -12.78
CA ALA A 9 0.10 17.01 -12.98
C ALA A 9 -1.21 17.79 -12.84
N ALA A 10 -1.37 18.53 -11.74
CA ALA A 10 -2.54 19.38 -11.53
C ALA A 10 -2.70 20.41 -12.67
N LEU A 11 -1.61 21.03 -13.11
CA LEU A 11 -1.59 21.98 -14.22
C LEU A 11 -1.96 21.33 -15.58
N LEU A 12 -1.45 20.14 -15.88
CA LEU A 12 -1.74 19.41 -17.12
C LEU A 12 -3.20 18.91 -17.14
N CYS A 13 -3.73 18.43 -16.01
CA CYS A 13 -5.14 18.06 -15.88
C CYS A 13 -6.07 19.26 -16.08
N ALA A 14 -5.77 20.41 -15.45
CA ALA A 14 -6.53 21.64 -15.62
C ALA A 14 -6.43 22.18 -17.07
N SER A 15 -5.23 22.12 -17.66
CA SER A 15 -5.01 22.51 -19.06
C SER A 15 -5.76 21.60 -20.03
N HIS A 16 -5.88 20.30 -19.74
CA HIS A 16 -6.67 19.38 -20.55
C HIS A 16 -8.17 19.65 -20.46
N GLY A 17 -8.71 19.89 -19.26
CA GLY A 17 -10.11 20.32 -19.09
C GLY A 17 -10.41 21.58 -19.91
N ALA A 18 -9.56 22.61 -19.76
CA ALA A 18 -9.66 23.84 -20.55
C ALA A 18 -9.45 23.63 -22.07
N THR A 19 -8.71 22.60 -22.49
CA THR A 19 -8.56 22.23 -23.91
C THR A 19 -9.86 21.66 -24.45
N ILE A 20 -10.50 20.74 -23.72
CA ILE A 20 -11.80 20.16 -24.10
C ILE A 20 -12.88 21.23 -24.12
N GLU A 21 -12.94 22.09 -23.10
CA GLU A 21 -13.93 23.18 -23.02
C GLU A 21 -13.77 24.20 -24.16
N ASN A 22 -12.56 24.69 -24.45
CA ASN A 22 -12.36 25.66 -25.55
C ASN A 22 -12.62 25.06 -26.94
N THR A 23 -12.29 23.77 -27.14
CA THR A 23 -12.50 23.12 -28.45
C THR A 23 -13.97 22.81 -28.73
N LEU A 24 -14.75 22.44 -27.70
CA LEU A 24 -16.21 22.31 -27.81
C LEU A 24 -16.90 23.67 -28.06
N PHE A 25 -16.26 24.79 -27.70
CA PHE A 25 -16.79 26.15 -27.90
C PHE A 25 -16.48 26.78 -29.26
N GLU A 26 -15.38 26.40 -29.95
CA GLU A 26 -15.09 26.91 -31.31
C GLU A 26 -15.96 26.25 -32.40
N ASP A 27 -16.41 25.00 -32.19
CA ASP A 27 -17.15 24.21 -33.19
C ASP A 27 -18.69 24.33 -33.09
N GLY A 28 -19.24 25.20 -32.23
CA GLY A 28 -20.68 25.33 -31.99
C GLY A 28 -21.21 26.78 -31.90
N ASP A 29 -22.22 27.11 -32.71
CA ASP A 29 -22.91 28.42 -32.76
C ASP A 29 -23.79 28.74 -31.51
N GLY A 30 -23.47 28.21 -30.34
CA GLY A 30 -24.24 28.45 -29.11
C GLY A 30 -23.60 27.91 -27.83
N ALA A 31 -23.61 28.73 -26.78
CA ALA A 31 -23.07 28.37 -25.47
C ALA A 31 -24.07 27.50 -24.66
N ASN A 32 -23.83 26.19 -24.57
CA ASN A 32 -24.59 25.28 -23.71
C ASN A 32 -23.68 24.28 -22.96
N THR A 33 -23.69 24.38 -21.63
CA THR A 33 -22.65 23.82 -20.73
C THR A 33 -22.60 22.29 -20.62
N PHE A 34 -23.59 21.55 -21.17
CA PHE A 34 -23.69 20.08 -21.03
C PHE A 34 -24.36 19.41 -22.24
N CYS A 35 -23.70 19.42 -23.40
CA CYS A 35 -23.99 18.38 -24.40
C CYS A 35 -23.22 17.12 -24.02
N ALA A 36 -23.89 16.15 -23.40
CA ALA A 36 -23.26 14.91 -22.95
C ALA A 36 -22.76 14.08 -24.14
N PHE A 37 -21.59 13.44 -23.96
CA PHE A 37 -21.00 12.48 -24.90
C PHE A 37 -22.04 11.50 -25.44
N ASN A 38 -22.28 11.52 -26.75
CA ASN A 38 -23.14 10.53 -27.41
C ASN A 38 -22.29 9.32 -27.84
N PRO A 39 -22.52 8.10 -27.32
CA PRO A 39 -21.75 6.91 -27.68
C PRO A 39 -21.80 6.52 -29.17
N THR A 40 -22.70 7.12 -29.95
CA THR A 40 -22.85 6.85 -31.40
C THR A 40 -22.34 7.98 -32.30
N GLN A 41 -21.70 9.03 -31.75
CA GLN A 41 -21.18 10.13 -32.56
C GLN A 41 -20.03 9.66 -33.47
N ALA A 42 -20.08 10.02 -34.75
CA ALA A 42 -19.09 9.60 -35.76
C ALA A 42 -17.86 10.51 -35.82
N GLU A 43 -17.98 11.75 -35.35
CA GLU A 43 -16.92 12.77 -35.40
C GLU A 43 -16.16 12.84 -34.05
N GLU A 44 -14.91 13.28 -34.08
CA GLU A 44 -14.09 13.29 -32.87
C GLU A 44 -14.48 14.45 -31.93
N THR A 45 -14.51 14.19 -30.62
CA THR A 45 -15.04 15.11 -29.59
C THR A 45 -14.29 16.45 -29.45
N TYR A 46 -13.13 16.61 -30.10
CA TYR A 46 -12.45 17.90 -30.26
C TYR A 46 -11.39 17.89 -31.38
N SER A 47 -11.14 19.06 -31.98
CA SER A 47 -10.12 19.24 -33.03
C SER A 47 -8.67 19.23 -32.51
N THR A 48 -7.80 18.42 -33.12
CA THR A 48 -6.35 18.38 -32.81
C THR A 48 -5.65 19.70 -33.15
N VAL A 49 -6.16 20.44 -34.14
CA VAL A 49 -5.53 21.69 -34.62
C VAL A 49 -5.73 22.80 -33.60
N THR A 50 -6.96 22.98 -33.11
CA THR A 50 -7.28 23.92 -32.02
C THR A 50 -6.59 23.52 -30.73
N ALA A 51 -6.55 22.23 -30.37
CA ALA A 51 -5.78 21.76 -29.22
C ALA A 51 -4.29 22.13 -29.31
N ASN A 52 -3.64 21.89 -30.46
CA ASN A 52 -2.24 22.30 -30.66
C ASN A 52 -2.05 23.83 -30.63
N ARG A 53 -3.04 24.62 -31.06
CA ARG A 53 -2.99 26.09 -30.97
C ARG A 53 -3.01 26.57 -29.52
N PHE A 54 -3.87 25.97 -28.68
CA PHE A 54 -3.93 26.26 -27.24
C PHE A 54 -2.65 25.81 -26.50
N TRP A 55 -2.18 24.58 -26.74
CA TRP A 55 -0.99 24.04 -26.09
C TRP A 55 0.31 24.75 -26.49
N SER A 56 0.42 25.20 -27.74
CA SER A 56 1.57 25.98 -28.19
C SER A 56 1.59 27.39 -27.58
N GLN A 57 0.44 28.01 -27.28
CA GLN A 57 0.39 29.29 -26.58
C GLN A 57 0.83 29.21 -25.11
N ILE A 58 0.47 28.13 -24.41
CA ILE A 58 0.76 27.99 -22.96
C ILE A 58 2.12 27.34 -22.69
N PHE A 59 2.48 26.30 -23.45
CA PHE A 59 3.65 25.47 -23.20
C PHE A 59 4.70 25.51 -24.31
N TRP A 60 4.46 26.22 -25.41
CA TRP A 60 5.34 26.26 -26.60
C TRP A 60 5.61 24.88 -27.22
N VAL A 61 4.70 23.93 -27.00
CA VAL A 61 4.75 22.54 -27.48
C VAL A 61 3.53 22.25 -28.37
N ALA A 62 3.74 21.49 -29.44
CA ALA A 62 2.68 20.95 -30.29
C ALA A 62 2.87 19.44 -30.47
N PHE A 63 1.77 18.69 -30.50
CA PHE A 63 1.76 17.24 -30.59
C PHE A 63 1.40 16.76 -32.00
N SER A 64 2.16 15.80 -32.52
CA SER A 64 1.98 15.28 -33.89
C SER A 64 0.66 14.51 -34.08
N ASN A 65 0.09 13.96 -33.00
CA ASN A 65 -1.25 13.36 -33.01
C ASN A 65 -1.87 13.34 -31.60
N LYS A 66 -3.19 13.07 -31.53
CA LYS A 66 -3.93 12.97 -30.25
C LYS A 66 -3.37 11.90 -29.31
N ARG A 67 -2.85 10.79 -29.84
CA ARG A 67 -2.27 9.71 -29.01
C ARG A 67 -1.04 10.20 -28.25
N TRP A 68 -0.19 11.03 -28.87
CA TRP A 68 0.95 11.67 -28.22
C TRP A 68 0.55 12.71 -27.17
N LEU A 69 -0.50 13.49 -27.43
CA LEU A 69 -1.06 14.43 -26.43
C LEU A 69 -1.54 13.68 -25.17
N HIS A 70 -2.41 12.67 -25.33
CA HIS A 70 -2.91 11.88 -24.19
C HIS A 70 -1.81 11.05 -23.52
N PHE A 71 -0.88 10.48 -24.30
CA PHE A 71 0.28 9.77 -23.76
C PHE A 71 1.14 10.72 -22.91
N PHE A 72 1.44 11.93 -23.38
CA PHE A 72 2.21 12.92 -22.63
C PHE A 72 1.47 13.35 -21.35
N MET A 73 0.17 13.65 -21.45
CA MET A 73 -0.69 13.98 -20.32
C MET A 73 -0.89 12.85 -19.31
N LEU A 74 -0.68 11.58 -19.67
CA LEU A 74 -0.72 10.46 -18.73
C LEU A 74 0.68 10.18 -18.17
N PHE A 75 1.68 10.11 -19.06
CA PHE A 75 3.06 9.78 -18.73
C PHE A 75 3.68 10.82 -17.80
N VAL A 76 3.54 12.12 -18.06
CA VAL A 76 4.17 13.16 -17.23
C VAL A 76 3.59 13.19 -15.80
N PRO A 77 2.27 13.16 -15.59
CA PRO A 77 1.68 13.02 -14.24
C PRO A 77 2.01 11.71 -13.55
N VAL A 78 1.93 10.57 -14.25
CA VAL A 78 2.22 9.26 -13.66
C VAL A 78 3.70 9.16 -13.30
N THR A 79 4.62 9.52 -14.20
CA THR A 79 6.06 9.61 -13.87
C THR A 79 6.32 10.64 -12.77
N GLY A 80 5.60 11.76 -12.73
CA GLY A 80 5.69 12.74 -11.63
C GLY A 80 5.30 12.16 -10.27
N LEU A 81 4.18 11.43 -10.20
CA LEU A 81 3.72 10.71 -9.01
C LEU A 81 4.68 9.59 -8.62
N TRP A 82 5.18 8.81 -9.57
CA TRP A 82 6.14 7.73 -9.32
C TRP A 82 7.49 8.28 -8.84
N MET A 83 7.99 9.38 -9.41
CA MET A 83 9.20 10.07 -8.94
C MET A 83 8.98 10.77 -7.59
N SER A 84 7.74 11.15 -7.25
CA SER A 84 7.39 11.64 -5.91
C SER A 84 7.31 10.49 -4.91
N ALA A 85 6.74 9.34 -5.27
CA ALA A 85 6.70 8.14 -4.44
C ALA A 85 8.12 7.58 -4.21
N LEU A 86 8.93 7.46 -5.26
CA LEU A 86 10.36 7.12 -5.19
C LEU A 86 11.17 8.18 -4.41
N GLY A 87 10.78 9.46 -4.46
CA GLY A 87 11.39 10.52 -3.65
C GLY A 87 11.05 10.40 -2.16
N VAL A 88 9.80 10.11 -1.81
CA VAL A 88 9.35 9.91 -0.43
C VAL A 88 9.90 8.60 0.14
N VAL A 89 9.84 7.50 -0.61
CA VAL A 89 10.46 6.22 -0.27
C VAL A 89 11.98 6.36 -0.21
N GLY A 90 12.59 7.10 -1.14
CA GLY A 90 14.02 7.40 -1.17
C GLY A 90 14.50 8.25 0.00
N GLN A 91 13.72 9.23 0.47
CA GLN A 91 14.00 9.98 1.70
C GLN A 91 13.69 9.20 2.97
N ALA A 92 12.71 8.30 2.94
CA ALA A 92 12.35 7.45 4.08
C ALA A 92 13.33 6.28 4.29
N LEU A 93 13.95 5.78 3.22
CA LEU A 93 14.90 4.66 3.21
C LEU A 93 16.35 5.08 2.91
N ASN A 94 16.58 6.37 2.64
CA ASN A 94 17.88 6.94 2.28
C ASN A 94 18.53 6.28 1.05
N LEU A 95 17.72 5.97 0.03
CA LEU A 95 18.13 5.26 -1.18
C LEU A 95 18.56 6.23 -2.28
N HIS A 96 19.80 6.12 -2.72
CA HIS A 96 20.28 6.71 -3.98
C HIS A 96 19.76 5.90 -5.19
N PRO A 97 19.56 6.53 -6.36
CA PRO A 97 19.44 5.83 -7.64
C PRO A 97 20.82 5.31 -8.08
N GLU A 98 21.30 4.27 -7.38
CA GLU A 98 22.66 3.74 -7.49
C GLU A 98 22.68 2.23 -7.86
N VAL A 99 21.82 1.83 -8.80
CA VAL A 99 21.89 0.49 -9.40
C VAL A 99 23.12 0.34 -10.29
N GLU A 100 23.54 1.43 -10.96
CA GLU A 100 24.79 1.44 -11.74
C GLU A 100 26.03 1.34 -10.85
N THR A 101 26.02 1.88 -9.63
CA THR A 101 27.22 1.84 -8.78
C THR A 101 27.42 0.51 -8.08
N PHE A 102 26.47 -0.42 -8.00
CA PHE A 102 26.82 -1.76 -7.50
C PHE A 102 27.70 -2.51 -8.52
N TYR A 103 27.50 -2.29 -9.82
CA TYR A 103 28.41 -2.77 -10.86
C TYR A 103 29.64 -1.87 -11.01
N THR A 104 29.47 -0.55 -11.09
CA THR A 104 30.59 0.38 -11.31
C THR A 104 31.49 0.53 -10.08
N LYS A 105 30.99 0.40 -8.84
CA LYS A 105 31.86 0.25 -7.64
C LYS A 105 32.49 -1.12 -7.58
N ASN A 106 31.85 -2.22 -8.02
CA ASN A 106 32.58 -3.50 -8.13
C ASN A 106 33.64 -3.48 -9.24
N ILE A 107 33.46 -2.74 -10.33
CA ILE A 107 34.47 -2.57 -11.38
C ILE A 107 35.57 -1.61 -10.90
N LEU A 108 35.24 -0.44 -10.35
CA LEU A 108 36.22 0.50 -9.77
C LEU A 108 36.90 -0.03 -8.50
N LEU A 109 36.28 -0.96 -7.77
CA LEU A 109 36.93 -1.68 -6.66
C LEU A 109 37.81 -2.81 -7.17
N ASN A 110 37.43 -3.54 -8.24
CA ASN A 110 38.31 -4.55 -8.85
C ASN A 110 39.44 -3.95 -9.71
N GLU A 111 39.25 -2.75 -10.27
CA GLU A 111 40.31 -1.98 -10.94
C GLU A 111 41.11 -1.15 -9.94
N GLY A 112 40.47 -0.61 -8.91
CA GLY A 112 41.13 0.04 -7.77
C GLY A 112 41.99 -0.94 -6.98
N ILE A 113 41.51 -2.14 -6.69
CA ILE A 113 42.31 -3.22 -6.08
C ILE A 113 43.39 -3.70 -7.05
N ARG A 114 43.15 -3.77 -8.37
CA ARG A 114 44.23 -4.09 -9.32
C ARG A 114 45.30 -3.00 -9.41
N ALA A 115 44.93 -1.72 -9.35
CA ALA A 115 45.86 -0.59 -9.29
C ALA A 115 46.58 -0.51 -7.93
N TRP A 116 45.91 -0.88 -6.83
CA TRP A 116 46.46 -0.86 -5.48
C TRP A 116 47.37 -2.06 -5.19
N MET A 117 47.09 -3.23 -5.80
CA MET A 117 47.98 -4.40 -5.82
C MET A 117 49.04 -4.35 -6.92
N ALA A 118 48.96 -3.41 -7.86
CA ALA A 118 50.07 -3.13 -8.78
C ALA A 118 51.17 -2.41 -8.01
N ALA A 119 52.19 -3.18 -7.59
CA ALA A 119 53.29 -2.72 -6.73
C ALA A 119 54.16 -1.57 -7.33
N GLN A 120 53.86 -1.09 -8.54
CA GLN A 120 54.57 -0.01 -9.21
C GLN A 120 53.85 1.35 -9.16
N ASP A 121 52.54 1.40 -8.87
CA ASP A 121 51.71 2.62 -8.95
C ASP A 121 51.05 2.99 -7.60
N GLN A 122 51.79 2.89 -6.49
CA GLN A 122 51.35 3.40 -5.19
C GLN A 122 51.94 4.82 -4.93
N PRO A 123 51.21 5.92 -5.23
CA PRO A 123 51.61 7.27 -4.83
C PRO A 123 51.29 7.50 -3.33
N HIS A 124 52.19 7.04 -2.47
CA HIS A 124 51.95 6.82 -1.04
C HIS A 124 51.97 8.08 -0.14
N GLU A 125 51.90 9.30 -0.68
CA GLU A 125 52.05 10.53 0.15
C GLU A 125 50.98 11.64 0.01
N ASN A 126 50.12 11.70 -1.03
CA ASN A 126 49.29 12.91 -1.27
C ASN A 126 47.82 12.68 -1.69
N LEU A 127 47.20 11.56 -1.33
CA LEU A 127 45.78 11.33 -1.59
C LEU A 127 44.92 11.58 -0.34
N ILE A 128 44.78 12.86 0.00
CA ILE A 128 43.81 13.35 0.98
C ILE A 128 42.43 13.34 0.32
N PHE A 129 41.48 12.57 0.86
CA PHE A 129 40.08 12.70 0.46
C PHE A 129 39.55 14.06 0.92
N PRO A 130 39.00 14.90 0.03
CA PRO A 130 38.37 16.15 0.46
C PRO A 130 37.17 15.85 1.36
N GLU A 131 36.91 16.73 2.33
CA GLU A 131 35.91 16.53 3.38
C GLU A 131 34.44 16.55 2.87
N GLU A 132 34.29 16.77 1.56
CA GLU A 132 33.05 16.80 0.78
C GLU A 132 32.65 15.44 0.19
N VAL A 133 33.48 14.38 0.32
CA VAL A 133 33.10 13.00 -0.12
C VAL A 133 32.23 12.26 0.92
N LEU A 134 31.63 13.00 1.87
CA LEU A 134 30.55 12.50 2.71
C LEU A 134 29.20 12.97 2.13
N PRO A 135 28.20 12.08 1.91
CA PRO A 135 26.89 12.46 1.38
C PRO A 135 26.05 13.20 2.45
N ARG A 136 26.48 14.41 2.81
CA ARG A 136 25.88 15.19 3.91
C ARG A 136 24.51 15.78 3.57
N GLU A 137 24.16 15.97 2.29
CA GLU A 137 22.86 16.54 1.91
C GLU A 137 21.72 15.52 1.89
N ASN A 138 21.96 14.26 1.52
CA ASN A 138 20.89 13.26 1.37
C ASN A 138 20.49 12.56 2.69
N ASP A 139 21.43 12.31 3.61
CA ASP A 139 21.15 11.78 4.98
C ASP A 139 20.53 12.85 5.92
N GLY A 140 19.74 13.79 5.39
CA GLY A 140 19.25 14.97 6.12
C GLY A 140 18.49 14.65 7.42
N ASN A 141 17.62 13.63 7.40
CA ASN A 141 16.84 13.21 8.56
C ASN A 141 17.67 12.50 9.64
N ALA A 142 18.84 11.93 9.30
CA ALA A 142 19.73 11.30 10.28
C ALA A 142 20.30 12.32 11.29
N ARG A 143 20.28 13.61 10.96
CA ARG A 143 20.64 14.71 11.87
C ARG A 143 19.69 14.83 13.07
N LEU A 144 18.46 14.31 12.98
CA LEU A 144 17.45 14.39 14.03
C LEU A 144 17.62 13.35 15.15
N ILE A 145 18.54 12.38 15.02
CA ILE A 145 18.69 11.26 15.98
C ILE A 145 18.80 11.73 17.44
N ASN A 146 19.53 12.82 17.72
CA ASN A 146 19.71 13.34 19.07
C ASN A 146 18.91 14.63 19.36
N LEU A 147 17.91 14.96 18.53
CA LEU A 147 17.09 16.17 18.67
C LEU A 147 15.64 15.76 18.96
N SER A 148 15.38 15.29 20.19
CA SER A 148 14.12 14.64 20.57
C SER A 148 12.87 15.49 20.34
N GLY A 149 12.97 16.83 20.48
CA GLY A 149 11.87 17.75 20.20
C GLY A 149 11.57 17.90 18.70
N LYS A 150 12.61 18.06 17.87
CA LYS A 150 12.45 18.15 16.40
C LYS A 150 12.04 16.82 15.78
N LEU A 151 12.55 15.70 16.31
CA LEU A 151 12.16 14.35 15.89
C LEU A 151 10.69 14.07 16.21
N LEU A 152 10.22 14.46 17.41
CA LEU A 152 8.79 14.44 17.74
C LEU A 152 7.97 15.26 16.74
N GLY A 153 8.42 16.46 16.37
CA GLY A 153 7.78 17.28 15.34
C GLY A 153 7.69 16.58 13.98
N ALA A 154 8.75 15.89 13.55
CA ALA A 154 8.80 15.12 12.31
C ALA A 154 7.88 13.88 12.34
N ASP A 155 7.78 13.18 13.46
CA ASP A 155 6.90 12.02 13.59
C ASP A 155 5.42 12.42 13.69
N VAL A 156 5.09 13.53 14.36
CA VAL A 156 3.75 14.12 14.32
C VAL A 156 3.42 14.65 12.91
N ALA A 157 4.40 15.18 12.16
CA ALA A 157 4.21 15.54 10.74
C ALA A 157 3.91 14.32 9.87
N ARG A 158 4.54 13.17 10.15
CA ARG A 158 4.29 11.90 9.45
C ARG A 158 2.87 11.38 9.74
N ALA A 159 2.46 11.38 11.01
CA ALA A 159 1.10 11.03 11.41
C ALA A 159 0.05 11.95 10.77
N ARG A 160 0.34 13.26 10.72
CA ARG A 160 -0.48 14.26 10.00
C ARG A 160 -0.68 13.89 8.54
N LEU A 161 0.38 13.51 7.81
CA LEU A 161 0.28 13.15 6.39
C LEU A 161 -0.57 11.89 6.16
N ILE A 162 -0.46 10.88 7.04
CA ILE A 162 -1.27 9.66 6.98
C ILE A 162 -2.76 9.98 7.21
N VAL A 163 -3.07 10.75 8.26
CA VAL A 163 -4.44 11.13 8.61
C VAL A 163 -5.05 12.10 7.58
N LEU A 164 -4.24 13.00 7.00
CA LEU A 164 -4.64 13.86 5.88
C LEU A 164 -4.99 13.04 4.64
N TRP A 165 -4.15 12.07 4.27
CA TRP A 165 -4.43 11.18 3.15
C TRP A 165 -5.71 10.37 3.37
N ALA A 166 -5.90 9.79 4.55
CA ALA A 166 -7.11 9.05 4.88
C ALA A 166 -8.38 9.91 4.77
N GLY A 167 -8.34 11.16 5.28
CA GLY A 167 -9.47 12.08 5.17
C GLY A 167 -9.73 12.55 3.73
N ALA A 168 -8.70 13.01 3.02
CA ALA A 168 -8.82 13.54 1.67
C ALA A 168 -9.19 12.46 0.65
N MET A 169 -8.58 11.27 0.73
CA MET A 169 -8.88 10.15 -0.17
C MET A 169 -10.28 9.59 0.10
N ASN A 170 -10.72 9.50 1.35
CA ASN A 170 -12.09 9.07 1.66
C ASN A 170 -13.12 10.07 1.11
N LEU A 171 -12.92 11.38 1.30
CA LEU A 171 -13.82 12.39 0.71
C LEU A 171 -13.77 12.38 -0.83
N PHE A 172 -12.63 12.08 -1.44
CA PHE A 172 -12.51 11.88 -2.88
C PHE A 172 -13.30 10.65 -3.34
N GLU A 173 -13.19 9.51 -2.66
CA GLU A 173 -13.99 8.31 -2.96
C GLU A 173 -15.50 8.59 -2.82
N VAL A 174 -15.94 9.21 -1.72
CA VAL A 174 -17.35 9.61 -1.52
C VAL A 174 -17.85 10.53 -2.64
N ALA A 175 -17.02 11.47 -3.12
CA ALA A 175 -17.42 12.40 -4.18
C ALA A 175 -17.54 11.75 -5.57
N HIS A 176 -16.91 10.59 -5.81
CA HIS A 176 -16.97 9.86 -7.07
C HIS A 176 -17.82 8.58 -6.98
N PHE A 177 -18.39 8.27 -5.81
CA PHE A 177 -19.15 7.05 -5.57
C PHE A 177 -20.54 7.11 -6.21
N VAL A 178 -20.85 6.06 -6.99
CA VAL A 178 -22.13 5.79 -7.63
C VAL A 178 -22.76 4.58 -6.91
N PRO A 179 -23.80 4.76 -6.08
CA PRO A 179 -24.39 3.69 -5.26
C PRO A 179 -24.97 2.52 -6.07
N GLU A 180 -25.40 2.77 -7.31
CA GLU A 180 -25.97 1.77 -8.20
C GLU A 180 -24.93 0.81 -8.81
N LYS A 181 -23.64 1.03 -8.54
CA LYS A 181 -22.53 0.18 -9.00
C LYS A 181 -21.81 -0.50 -7.82
N PRO A 182 -21.26 -1.71 -8.01
CA PRO A 182 -20.40 -2.33 -7.02
C PRO A 182 -19.20 -1.43 -6.65
N MET A 183 -18.77 -1.47 -5.39
CA MET A 183 -17.62 -0.65 -4.93
C MET A 183 -16.33 -0.99 -5.68
N TYR A 184 -16.11 -2.27 -5.98
CA TYR A 184 -14.89 -2.75 -6.61
C TYR A 184 -14.74 -2.34 -8.08
N GLU A 185 -15.83 -2.04 -8.79
CA GLU A 185 -15.78 -1.52 -10.17
C GLU A 185 -15.28 -0.06 -10.24
N GLN A 186 -15.34 0.66 -9.12
CA GLN A 186 -15.17 2.12 -9.08
C GLN A 186 -13.77 2.57 -8.62
N GLY A 187 -12.85 1.62 -8.41
CA GLY A 187 -11.47 1.91 -7.97
C GLY A 187 -11.36 2.34 -6.50
N LEU A 188 -12.36 2.00 -5.68
CA LEU A 188 -12.43 2.37 -4.27
C LEU A 188 -11.60 1.43 -3.41
N ILE A 189 -10.90 1.98 -2.41
CA ILE A 189 -10.14 1.20 -1.43
C ILE A 189 -10.47 1.57 0.02
N LEU A 190 -10.98 2.76 0.31
CA LEU A 190 -11.34 3.16 1.68
C LEU A 190 -12.81 2.88 2.03
N LEU A 191 -13.75 3.11 1.11
CA LEU A 191 -15.16 2.77 1.34
C LEU A 191 -15.38 1.28 1.66
N PRO A 192 -14.71 0.32 0.99
CA PRO A 192 -14.74 -1.10 1.37
C PRO A 192 -14.35 -1.38 2.83
N HIS A 193 -13.41 -0.64 3.41
CA HIS A 193 -13.02 -0.81 4.83
C HIS A 193 -14.12 -0.31 5.78
N LEU A 194 -14.78 0.81 5.45
CA LEU A 194 -15.88 1.35 6.25
C LEU A 194 -17.14 0.46 6.14
N ALA A 195 -17.44 -0.04 4.94
CA ALA A 195 -18.51 -1.00 4.67
C ALA A 195 -18.30 -2.31 5.45
N THR A 196 -17.07 -2.85 5.49
CA THR A 196 -16.73 -4.04 6.29
C THR A 196 -17.01 -3.84 7.79
N LEU A 197 -16.81 -2.62 8.31
CA LEU A 197 -17.19 -2.24 9.67
C LEU A 197 -18.70 -2.00 9.86
N ALA A 198 -19.54 -2.38 8.90
CA ALA A 198 -20.98 -2.15 8.90
C ALA A 198 -21.37 -0.68 9.09
N TRP A 199 -20.67 0.23 8.42
CA TRP A 199 -21.10 1.62 8.26
C TRP A 199 -21.76 1.75 6.89
N GLY A 200 -22.99 2.28 6.84
CA GLY A 200 -23.66 2.63 5.58
C GLY A 200 -24.17 1.46 4.72
N VAL A 201 -24.02 0.21 5.15
CA VAL A 201 -24.41 -0.99 4.37
C VAL A 201 -25.51 -1.82 5.03
N GLY A 202 -26.20 -2.62 4.21
CA GLY A 202 -27.21 -3.60 4.63
C GLY A 202 -27.05 -4.97 3.95
N PRO A 203 -28.14 -5.75 3.82
CA PRO A 203 -28.14 -7.07 3.20
C PRO A 203 -27.54 -7.06 1.79
N GLY A 204 -26.79 -8.11 1.45
CA GLY A 204 -26.08 -8.24 0.17
C GLY A 204 -24.94 -7.23 -0.04
N GLY A 205 -24.63 -6.40 0.95
CA GLY A 205 -23.64 -5.32 0.82
C GLY A 205 -24.18 -4.06 0.14
N GLU A 206 -25.50 -3.92 -0.01
CA GLU A 206 -26.13 -2.72 -0.56
C GLU A 206 -25.80 -1.48 0.31
N VAL A 207 -25.47 -0.36 -0.33
CA VAL A 207 -25.18 0.90 0.37
C VAL A 207 -26.49 1.65 0.63
N LEU A 208 -26.88 1.71 1.90
CA LEU A 208 -28.09 2.37 2.39
C LEU A 208 -27.89 3.84 2.77
N ASP A 209 -26.67 4.20 3.21
CA ASP A 209 -26.35 5.57 3.66
C ASP A 209 -24.85 5.88 3.45
N THR A 210 -24.54 6.97 2.74
CA THR A 210 -23.16 7.43 2.50
C THR A 210 -22.67 8.45 3.54
N PHE A 211 -23.56 8.97 4.39
CA PHE A 211 -23.21 9.96 5.42
C PHE A 211 -22.14 9.47 6.41
N PRO A 212 -22.11 8.21 6.88
CA PRO A 212 -21.05 7.71 7.76
C PRO A 212 -19.66 7.77 7.09
N TYR A 213 -19.58 7.58 5.77
CA TYR A 213 -18.34 7.70 5.02
C TYR A 213 -17.85 9.15 4.96
N PHE A 214 -18.77 10.08 4.65
CA PHE A 214 -18.50 11.52 4.67
C PHE A 214 -18.02 12.00 6.06
N VAL A 215 -18.71 11.60 7.13
CA VAL A 215 -18.34 11.92 8.52
C VAL A 215 -16.93 11.42 8.84
N SER A 216 -16.61 10.17 8.47
CA SER A 216 -15.25 9.63 8.64
C SER A 216 -14.21 10.50 7.92
N GLY A 217 -14.47 10.88 6.67
CA GLY A 217 -13.56 11.71 5.86
C GLY A 217 -13.31 13.09 6.47
N VAL A 218 -14.37 13.77 6.89
CA VAL A 218 -14.30 15.08 7.56
C VAL A 218 -13.56 15.00 8.89
N LEU A 219 -13.83 14.00 9.72
CA LEU A 219 -13.18 13.85 11.03
C LEU A 219 -11.67 13.61 10.89
N HIS A 220 -11.24 12.77 9.93
CA HIS A 220 -9.82 12.60 9.63
C HIS A 220 -9.20 13.90 9.09
N LEU A 221 -9.86 14.59 8.14
CA LEU A 221 -9.35 15.84 7.58
C LEU A 221 -9.14 16.92 8.66
N ILE A 222 -10.11 17.12 9.55
CA ILE A 222 -10.01 18.07 10.68
C ILE A 222 -8.90 17.64 11.66
N SER A 223 -8.84 16.35 12.02
CA SER A 223 -7.80 15.83 12.91
C SER A 223 -6.39 16.04 12.34
N SER A 224 -6.24 15.94 11.02
CA SER A 224 -4.97 16.23 10.34
C SER A 224 -4.54 17.70 10.48
N ALA A 225 -5.46 18.66 10.61
CA ALA A 225 -5.12 20.06 10.84
C ALA A 225 -4.51 20.25 12.25
N VAL A 226 -5.09 19.61 13.27
CA VAL A 226 -4.60 19.65 14.66
C VAL A 226 -3.20 19.04 14.76
N LEU A 227 -2.98 17.85 14.18
CA LEU A 227 -1.65 17.25 14.05
C LEU A 227 -0.69 18.16 13.26
N GLY A 228 -1.21 18.90 12.27
CA GLY A 228 -0.47 19.88 11.48
C GLY A 228 0.12 21.00 12.33
N PHE A 229 -0.70 21.62 13.19
CA PHE A 229 -0.22 22.65 14.12
C PHE A 229 0.81 22.10 15.11
N GLY A 230 0.55 20.92 15.71
CA GLY A 230 1.49 20.26 16.62
C GLY A 230 2.84 19.96 15.96
N SER A 231 2.83 19.47 14.71
CA SER A 231 4.05 19.18 13.94
C SER A 231 4.89 20.42 13.64
N ILE A 232 4.26 21.52 13.20
CA ILE A 232 4.96 22.77 12.89
C ILE A 232 5.56 23.36 14.16
N TYR A 233 4.80 23.35 15.27
CA TYR A 233 5.28 23.81 16.57
C TYR A 233 6.52 23.01 17.00
N HIS A 234 6.44 21.68 17.11
CA HIS A 234 7.56 20.88 17.61
C HIS A 234 8.77 20.82 16.66
N ALA A 235 8.57 20.96 15.34
CA ALA A 235 9.68 20.95 14.38
C ALA A 235 10.45 22.29 14.29
N LEU A 236 9.76 23.43 14.48
CA LEU A 236 10.32 24.77 14.17
C LEU A 236 10.33 25.77 15.32
N LEU A 237 9.44 25.65 16.31
CA LEU A 237 9.23 26.67 17.37
C LEU A 237 9.49 26.16 18.79
N GLY A 238 9.26 24.86 19.02
CA GLY A 238 9.50 24.20 20.30
C GLY A 238 10.98 23.99 20.60
N PRO A 239 11.32 23.55 21.82
CA PRO A 239 12.69 23.23 22.20
C PRO A 239 13.24 22.08 21.35
N GLU A 240 14.52 22.15 20.97
CA GLU A 240 15.13 21.14 20.09
C GLU A 240 15.28 19.77 20.77
N THR A 241 15.47 19.80 22.08
CA THR A 241 15.66 18.67 23.00
C THR A 241 14.66 18.79 24.16
N LEU A 242 14.19 17.66 24.68
CA LEU A 242 13.15 17.59 25.72
C LEU A 242 13.70 17.20 27.10
N GLU A 243 14.96 16.77 27.17
CA GLU A 243 15.60 16.16 28.32
C GLU A 243 15.72 17.12 29.51
N GLU A 244 16.05 18.38 29.24
CA GLU A 244 16.23 19.41 30.27
C GLU A 244 14.91 20.05 30.70
N SER A 245 14.05 20.42 29.74
CA SER A 245 12.80 21.12 30.02
C SER A 245 11.68 20.21 30.52
N PHE A 246 11.63 18.95 30.06
CA PHE A 246 10.54 18.02 30.34
C PHE A 246 11.03 16.59 30.56
N PRO A 247 11.60 16.25 31.73
CA PRO A 247 12.19 14.92 32.00
C PRO A 247 11.25 13.72 31.78
N PHE A 248 9.92 13.93 31.88
CA PHE A 248 8.94 12.89 31.54
C PHE A 248 8.88 12.59 30.04
N PHE A 249 9.09 13.58 29.16
CA PHE A 249 9.06 13.42 27.71
C PHE A 249 10.46 13.21 27.08
N GLY A 250 11.51 13.78 27.67
CA GLY A 250 12.90 13.57 27.23
C GLY A 250 13.38 12.12 27.40
N TYR A 251 14.29 11.69 26.53
CA TYR A 251 14.82 10.33 26.52
C TYR A 251 16.22 10.26 25.89
N VAL A 252 16.97 9.22 26.24
CA VAL A 252 18.24 8.87 25.60
C VAL A 252 18.10 7.45 25.06
N TRP A 253 18.47 7.20 23.79
CA TRP A 253 18.33 5.89 23.14
C TRP A 253 19.01 4.72 23.89
N LYS A 254 20.03 5.02 24.70
CA LYS A 254 20.74 4.04 25.54
C LYS A 254 20.04 3.74 26.88
N ASP A 255 19.06 4.55 27.29
CA ASP A 255 18.21 4.27 28.45
C ASP A 255 17.16 3.21 28.08
N ARG A 256 17.52 1.96 28.36
CA ARG A 256 16.68 0.80 28.09
C ARG A 256 15.36 0.83 28.85
N ASN A 257 15.31 1.43 30.04
CA ASN A 257 14.11 1.50 30.87
C ASN A 257 13.12 2.53 30.30
N LYS A 258 13.63 3.68 29.85
CA LYS A 258 12.82 4.66 29.14
C LYS A 258 12.26 4.09 27.84
N MET A 259 13.07 3.36 27.07
CA MET A 259 12.62 2.69 25.84
C MET A 259 11.52 1.65 26.10
N THR A 260 11.64 0.79 27.13
CA THR A 260 10.56 -0.16 27.47
C THR A 260 9.32 0.53 28.02
N THR A 261 9.47 1.61 28.80
CA THR A 261 8.33 2.43 29.26
C THR A 261 7.54 3.00 28.09
N ILE A 262 8.22 3.61 27.11
CA ILE A 262 7.60 4.17 25.91
C ILE A 262 6.93 3.06 25.07
N LEU A 263 7.60 1.92 24.86
CA LEU A 263 7.00 0.76 24.20
C LEU A 263 5.73 0.28 24.91
N GLY A 264 5.77 0.18 26.24
CA GLY A 264 4.65 -0.33 27.03
C GLY A 264 3.41 0.57 26.99
N ILE A 265 3.59 1.89 26.98
CA ILE A 265 2.50 2.86 26.76
C ILE A 265 1.87 2.65 25.38
N HIS A 266 2.68 2.53 24.32
CA HIS A 266 2.16 2.27 22.97
C HIS A 266 1.44 0.92 22.85
N LEU A 267 1.93 -0.14 23.51
CA LEU A 267 1.26 -1.44 23.56
C LEU A 267 -0.12 -1.36 24.24
N ILE A 268 -0.27 -0.59 25.32
CA ILE A 268 -1.59 -0.35 25.94
C ILE A 268 -2.52 0.38 24.96
N LEU A 269 -2.04 1.42 24.26
CA LEU A 269 -2.84 2.16 23.28
C LEU A 269 -3.27 1.28 22.08
N LEU A 270 -2.37 0.43 21.58
CA LEU A 270 -2.69 -0.57 20.55
C LEU A 270 -3.72 -1.59 21.04
N GLY A 271 -3.61 -2.05 22.29
CA GLY A 271 -4.58 -2.96 22.89
C GLY A 271 -5.96 -2.33 23.05
N ILE A 272 -6.04 -1.05 23.44
CA ILE A 272 -7.29 -0.26 23.42
C ILE A 272 -7.85 -0.19 21.99
N GLY A 273 -6.99 0.05 20.99
CA GLY A 273 -7.38 0.04 19.57
C GLY A 273 -8.01 -1.28 19.12
N ALA A 274 -7.45 -2.42 19.50
CA ALA A 274 -8.04 -3.74 19.24
C ALA A 274 -9.41 -3.91 19.92
N PHE A 275 -9.55 -3.45 21.16
CA PHE A 275 -10.83 -3.48 21.87
C PHE A 275 -11.89 -2.56 21.23
N LEU A 276 -11.54 -1.45 20.58
CA LEU A 276 -12.53 -0.61 19.86
C LEU A 276 -13.24 -1.40 18.75
N LEU A 277 -12.54 -2.30 18.03
CA LEU A 277 -13.17 -3.19 17.06
C LEU A 277 -14.12 -4.20 17.74
N VAL A 278 -13.71 -4.77 18.88
CA VAL A 278 -14.57 -5.66 19.68
C VAL A 278 -15.84 -4.93 20.12
N PHE A 279 -15.71 -3.71 20.67
CA PHE A 279 -16.87 -2.90 21.07
C PHE A 279 -17.79 -2.56 19.88
N LYS A 280 -17.22 -2.31 18.69
CA LYS A 280 -17.99 -2.11 17.44
C LYS A 280 -18.84 -3.33 17.08
N ALA A 281 -18.22 -4.51 17.10
CA ALA A 281 -18.86 -5.77 16.72
C ALA A 281 -19.90 -6.29 17.74
N LEU A 282 -19.68 -6.07 19.03
CA LEU A 282 -20.60 -6.51 20.09
C LEU A 282 -21.78 -5.53 20.28
N TYR A 283 -21.51 -4.23 20.37
CA TYR A 283 -22.48 -3.25 20.87
C TYR A 283 -22.96 -2.27 19.78
N PHE A 284 -22.02 -1.66 19.04
CA PHE A 284 -22.30 -0.57 18.10
C PHE A 284 -22.67 -1.05 16.68
N GLY A 285 -23.77 -1.80 16.60
CA GLY A 285 -24.38 -2.20 15.33
C GLY A 285 -23.81 -3.48 14.69
N GLY A 286 -22.61 -3.94 15.06
CA GLY A 286 -22.03 -5.16 14.52
C GLY A 286 -20.92 -4.93 13.49
N VAL A 287 -20.66 -5.94 12.66
CA VAL A 287 -19.77 -5.89 11.48
C VAL A 287 -20.50 -6.52 10.30
N TYR A 288 -20.00 -6.31 9.07
CA TYR A 288 -20.54 -7.00 7.91
C TYR A 288 -20.04 -8.44 7.88
N ASP A 289 -20.97 -9.39 7.74
CA ASP A 289 -20.69 -10.82 7.77
C ASP A 289 -21.20 -11.47 6.46
N THR A 290 -20.30 -11.71 5.51
CA THR A 290 -20.62 -12.35 4.22
C THR A 290 -21.21 -13.76 4.38
N TRP A 291 -20.92 -14.43 5.51
CA TRP A 291 -21.39 -15.78 5.83
C TRP A 291 -22.73 -15.81 6.58
N ALA A 292 -23.42 -14.66 6.68
CA ALA A 292 -24.75 -14.58 7.28
C ALA A 292 -25.79 -15.48 6.57
N ARG A 293 -26.77 -15.96 7.34
CA ARG A 293 -27.74 -16.96 6.88
C ARG A 293 -28.70 -16.37 5.85
N GLY A 294 -28.49 -16.71 4.57
CA GLY A 294 -29.32 -16.25 3.44
C GLY A 294 -28.58 -15.29 2.50
N GLY A 295 -27.32 -14.97 2.78
CA GLY A 295 -26.52 -13.98 2.07
C GLY A 295 -25.88 -13.02 3.08
N GLY A 296 -24.81 -12.31 2.67
CA GLY A 296 -24.07 -11.42 3.55
C GLY A 296 -24.93 -10.30 4.14
N ASP A 297 -24.77 -9.99 5.43
CA ASP A 297 -25.56 -8.98 6.13
C ASP A 297 -24.80 -8.40 7.33
N VAL A 298 -25.28 -7.27 7.86
CA VAL A 298 -24.76 -6.65 9.08
C VAL A 298 -25.21 -7.43 10.30
N ARG A 299 -24.26 -7.99 11.05
CA ARG A 299 -24.55 -8.82 12.23
C ARG A 299 -23.79 -8.37 13.47
N LYS A 300 -24.49 -8.29 14.61
CA LYS A 300 -23.85 -8.23 15.93
C LYS A 300 -23.31 -9.59 16.29
N ILE A 301 -22.03 -9.64 16.65
CA ILE A 301 -21.38 -10.87 17.10
C ILE A 301 -21.71 -11.04 18.58
N THR A 302 -22.16 -12.23 18.99
CA THR A 302 -22.58 -12.49 20.39
C THR A 302 -21.82 -13.63 21.05
N ASN A 303 -21.32 -14.58 20.28
CA ASN A 303 -20.70 -15.81 20.78
C ASN A 303 -19.23 -15.88 20.34
N LEU A 304 -18.35 -15.10 20.98
CA LEU A 304 -16.94 -15.01 20.59
C LEU A 304 -16.18 -16.33 20.78
N THR A 305 -15.31 -16.69 19.82
CA THR A 305 -14.35 -17.78 20.01
C THR A 305 -13.23 -17.32 20.91
N LEU A 306 -13.31 -17.72 22.19
CA LEU A 306 -12.28 -17.44 23.19
C LEU A 306 -11.33 -18.63 23.43
N SER A 307 -11.52 -19.77 22.75
CA SER A 307 -10.63 -20.92 22.90
C SER A 307 -9.27 -20.65 22.23
N PRO A 308 -8.15 -20.70 22.96
CA PRO A 308 -6.82 -20.41 22.39
C PRO A 308 -6.33 -21.49 21.41
N SER A 309 -7.04 -22.62 21.28
CA SER A 309 -6.68 -23.72 20.37
C SER A 309 -7.15 -23.54 18.92
N ILE A 310 -7.98 -22.53 18.64
CA ILE A 310 -8.69 -22.36 17.35
C ILE A 310 -8.07 -21.19 16.55
N GLY A 311 -6.74 -21.04 16.61
CA GLY A 311 -6.04 -19.92 15.97
C GLY A 311 -5.90 -20.09 14.45
N ARG A 312 -6.66 -19.33 13.66
CA ARG A 312 -6.50 -19.19 12.20
C ARG A 312 -6.13 -17.74 11.84
N ILE A 313 -5.29 -17.58 10.82
CA ILE A 313 -4.83 -16.24 10.35
C ILE A 313 -5.46 -15.96 8.99
N VAL A 314 -4.77 -16.23 7.87
CA VAL A 314 -5.30 -15.95 6.52
C VAL A 314 -6.50 -16.82 6.18
N SER A 315 -6.59 -18.01 6.78
CA SER A 315 -7.69 -18.96 6.58
C SER A 315 -8.90 -18.73 7.49
N VAL A 316 -9.00 -17.61 8.22
CA VAL A 316 -10.17 -17.34 9.08
C VAL A 316 -11.45 -17.15 8.27
N ASP A 317 -12.47 -17.95 8.59
CA ASP A 317 -13.69 -18.17 7.80
C ASP A 317 -14.98 -17.73 8.52
N ASP A 318 -14.88 -17.14 9.71
CA ASP A 318 -16.02 -16.56 10.42
C ASP A 318 -15.66 -15.28 11.22
N SER A 319 -16.68 -14.53 11.63
CA SER A 319 -16.53 -13.26 12.34
C SER A 319 -16.30 -13.44 13.86
N GLU A 320 -16.74 -14.56 14.42
CA GLU A 320 -16.58 -14.93 15.83
C GLU A 320 -15.09 -15.13 16.19
N ASP A 321 -14.33 -15.81 15.32
CA ASP A 321 -12.89 -16.02 15.39
C ASP A 321 -12.12 -14.70 15.19
N ILE A 322 -12.52 -13.86 14.22
CA ILE A 322 -11.89 -12.55 14.00
C ILE A 322 -12.02 -11.69 15.27
N ILE A 323 -13.22 -11.53 15.81
CA ILE A 323 -13.44 -10.66 16.98
C ILE A 323 -12.90 -11.30 18.27
N GLY A 324 -12.99 -12.62 18.42
CA GLY A 324 -12.36 -13.36 19.53
C GLY A 324 -10.84 -13.24 19.54
N GLY A 325 -10.20 -13.31 18.36
CA GLY A 325 -8.78 -13.05 18.18
C GLY A 325 -8.37 -11.62 18.60
N HIS A 326 -9.22 -10.62 18.35
CA HIS A 326 -8.98 -9.24 18.79
C HIS A 326 -9.15 -9.06 20.31
N VAL A 327 -9.99 -9.84 20.99
CA VAL A 327 -10.03 -9.88 22.47
C VAL A 327 -8.71 -10.42 23.03
N TRP A 328 -8.18 -11.50 22.46
CA TRP A 328 -6.88 -12.05 22.84
C TRP A 328 -5.75 -11.06 22.57
N LEU A 329 -5.68 -10.49 21.36
CA LEU A 329 -4.67 -9.50 20.98
C LEU A 329 -4.71 -8.27 21.88
N GLY A 330 -5.90 -7.69 22.11
CA GLY A 330 -6.09 -6.55 23.00
C GLY A 330 -5.61 -6.82 24.42
N SER A 331 -5.95 -8.00 24.97
CA SER A 331 -5.52 -8.45 26.29
C SER A 331 -4.00 -8.63 26.38
N ILE A 332 -3.39 -9.29 25.39
CA ILE A 332 -1.94 -9.52 25.31
C ILE A 332 -1.19 -8.19 25.19
N CYS A 333 -1.67 -7.25 24.36
CA CYS A 333 -1.08 -5.93 24.20
C CYS A 333 -1.14 -5.10 25.49
N ILE A 334 -2.28 -5.08 26.21
CA ILE A 334 -2.39 -4.36 27.48
C ILE A 334 -1.49 -4.99 28.57
N LEU A 335 -1.55 -6.32 28.74
CA LEU A 335 -0.74 -7.01 29.76
C LEU A 335 0.77 -6.92 29.46
N GLY A 336 1.16 -7.09 28.19
CA GLY A 336 2.53 -6.89 27.73
C GLY A 336 2.99 -5.44 27.88
N GLY A 337 2.10 -4.47 27.68
CA GLY A 337 2.40 -3.06 27.88
C GLY A 337 2.63 -2.70 29.35
N ILE A 338 1.76 -3.17 30.26
CA ILE A 338 1.95 -3.07 31.71
C ILE A 338 3.28 -3.74 32.13
N TRP A 339 3.55 -4.94 31.62
CA TRP A 339 4.81 -5.64 31.86
C TRP A 339 6.03 -4.82 31.42
N HIS A 340 6.01 -4.21 30.23
CA HIS A 340 7.11 -3.38 29.73
C HIS A 340 7.31 -2.05 30.48
N ILE A 341 6.25 -1.50 31.10
CA ILE A 341 6.36 -0.35 32.01
C ILE A 341 6.96 -0.76 33.37
N LEU A 342 6.62 -1.94 33.88
CA LEU A 342 7.04 -2.39 35.21
C LEU A 342 8.37 -3.17 35.24
N THR A 343 8.94 -3.52 34.08
CA THR A 343 10.12 -4.39 33.99
C THR A 343 11.24 -3.81 33.14
N ASN A 344 12.47 -4.26 33.43
CA ASN A 344 13.69 -3.89 32.72
C ASN A 344 14.19 -5.05 31.84
N PRO A 345 14.80 -4.81 30.66
CA PRO A 345 15.28 -5.87 29.78
C PRO A 345 16.26 -6.84 30.46
N PHE A 346 15.94 -8.14 30.41
CA PHE A 346 16.73 -9.23 30.99
C PHE A 346 18.15 -9.34 30.41
N ALA A 347 19.05 -9.99 31.15
CA ALA A 347 20.47 -10.09 30.79
C ALA A 347 20.73 -10.74 29.42
N TRP A 348 19.89 -11.70 28.99
CA TRP A 348 19.97 -12.32 27.67
C TRP A 348 19.49 -11.37 26.56
N ALA A 349 18.37 -10.66 26.78
CA ALA A 349 17.82 -9.69 25.83
C ALA A 349 18.77 -8.49 25.62
N ARG A 350 19.59 -8.13 26.61
CA ARG A 350 20.66 -7.13 26.44
C ARG A 350 21.83 -7.60 25.57
N ARG A 351 21.91 -8.89 25.22
CA ARG A 351 22.96 -9.51 24.38
C ARG A 351 22.47 -9.90 22.99
N ALA A 352 21.16 -9.83 22.72
CA ALA A 352 20.55 -10.24 21.46
C ALA A 352 19.62 -9.14 20.95
N LEU A 353 19.90 -8.61 19.76
CA LEU A 353 18.98 -7.74 19.04
C LEU A 353 18.05 -8.63 18.20
N VAL A 354 16.77 -8.68 18.55
CA VAL A 354 15.76 -9.39 17.77
C VAL A 354 15.21 -8.43 16.71
N LEU A 355 15.43 -8.80 15.45
CA LEU A 355 15.02 -8.07 14.28
C LEU A 355 13.71 -8.67 13.75
N TYR A 356 12.62 -7.90 13.85
CA TYR A 356 11.27 -8.34 13.49
C TYR A 356 10.88 -7.93 12.06
N GLN A 357 10.20 -8.81 11.33
CA GLN A 357 9.73 -8.59 9.96
C GLN A 357 8.44 -9.42 9.72
N PHE A 358 7.29 -8.78 9.44
CA PHE A 358 5.98 -9.47 9.26
C PHE A 358 5.18 -8.96 8.03
N PHE A 359 5.86 -8.60 6.95
CA PHE A 359 5.24 -7.88 5.83
C PHE A 359 4.48 -8.74 4.80
N VAL A 360 4.64 -10.08 4.83
CA VAL A 360 3.99 -10.99 3.86
C VAL A 360 2.50 -11.21 4.17
N LEU A 361 2.08 -11.03 5.43
CA LEU A 361 0.74 -11.39 5.89
C LEU A 361 -0.38 -10.56 5.25
N LEU A 362 -0.23 -9.23 5.16
CA LEU A 362 -1.25 -8.32 4.61
C LEU A 362 -1.57 -8.61 3.13
N LEU A 363 -0.54 -8.94 2.35
CA LEU A 363 -0.66 -9.39 0.96
C LEU A 363 -1.54 -10.66 0.88
N CYS A 364 -1.22 -11.68 1.70
CA CYS A 364 -1.96 -12.93 1.68
C CYS A 364 -3.42 -12.76 2.14
N PHE A 365 -3.69 -11.87 3.11
CA PHE A 365 -5.05 -11.56 3.54
C PHE A 365 -5.91 -11.03 2.39
N VAL A 366 -5.55 -9.91 1.77
CA VAL A 366 -6.41 -9.28 0.74
C VAL A 366 -6.56 -10.14 -0.53
N TRP A 367 -5.56 -10.99 -0.82
CA TRP A 367 -5.56 -11.86 -2.00
C TRP A 367 -6.41 -13.13 -1.85
N PHE A 368 -6.44 -13.74 -0.66
CA PHE A 368 -7.09 -15.04 -0.42
C PHE A 368 -8.31 -14.98 0.49
N ASN A 369 -8.36 -14.07 1.45
CA ASN A 369 -9.44 -14.05 2.44
C ASN A 369 -10.65 -13.25 1.90
N ASN A 370 -11.83 -13.84 2.03
CA ASN A 370 -13.12 -13.23 1.67
C ASN A 370 -14.00 -12.94 2.90
N THR A 371 -13.57 -13.27 4.12
CA THR A 371 -14.28 -12.96 5.38
C THR A 371 -13.97 -11.55 5.87
N ALA A 372 -12.69 -11.26 6.09
CA ALA A 372 -12.18 -9.94 6.51
C ALA A 372 -12.05 -8.96 5.33
N CYS A 373 -12.13 -9.45 4.09
CA CYS A 373 -12.23 -8.65 2.87
C CYS A 373 -13.40 -9.17 2.02
N PRO A 374 -14.66 -8.83 2.35
CA PRO A 374 -15.86 -9.32 1.66
C PRO A 374 -15.82 -9.08 0.14
N SER A 375 -16.15 -10.10 -0.64
CA SER A 375 -16.09 -10.00 -2.11
C SER A 375 -17.15 -9.07 -2.70
N GLU A 376 -18.20 -8.77 -1.94
CA GLU A 376 -19.21 -7.74 -2.19
C GLU A 376 -18.59 -6.33 -2.29
N PHE A 377 -17.54 -6.05 -1.52
CA PHE A 377 -16.87 -4.73 -1.50
C PHE A 377 -15.54 -4.71 -2.26
N TYR A 378 -14.75 -5.80 -2.19
CA TYR A 378 -13.40 -5.89 -2.77
C TYR A 378 -13.35 -6.60 -4.14
N GLY A 379 -14.47 -7.16 -4.59
CA GLY A 379 -14.55 -8.03 -5.77
C GLY A 379 -14.12 -9.46 -5.44
N PRO A 380 -14.33 -10.43 -6.36
CA PRO A 380 -13.99 -11.82 -6.11
C PRO A 380 -12.47 -12.03 -5.99
N THR A 381 -12.04 -12.98 -5.16
CA THR A 381 -10.64 -13.43 -5.15
C THR A 381 -10.29 -14.16 -6.46
N GLY A 382 -8.99 -14.30 -6.77
CA GLY A 382 -8.56 -15.09 -7.93
C GLY A 382 -9.06 -16.54 -7.92
N PRO A 383 -8.90 -17.30 -6.81
CA PRO A 383 -9.46 -18.65 -6.67
C PRO A 383 -10.98 -18.68 -6.73
N GLU A 384 -11.66 -17.72 -6.11
CA GLU A 384 -13.12 -17.58 -6.18
C GLU A 384 -13.58 -17.42 -7.61
N ALA A 385 -13.07 -16.43 -8.36
CA ALA A 385 -13.38 -16.18 -9.77
C ALA A 385 -12.99 -17.33 -10.73
N SER A 386 -12.06 -18.20 -10.31
CA SER A 386 -11.70 -19.44 -11.03
C SER A 386 -12.74 -20.55 -10.85
N LYS A 387 -13.21 -20.82 -9.62
CA LYS A 387 -14.16 -21.91 -9.31
C LYS A 387 -15.47 -21.82 -10.10
N ALA A 388 -16.30 -20.86 -9.73
CA ALA A 388 -16.85 -19.87 -10.66
C ALA A 388 -16.97 -20.22 -12.15
N GLN A 389 -15.87 -20.23 -12.91
CA GLN A 389 -15.88 -20.54 -14.34
C GLN A 389 -16.51 -21.89 -14.61
N ALA A 390 -16.03 -22.91 -13.88
CA ALA A 390 -16.51 -24.26 -14.01
C ALA A 390 -18.00 -24.33 -13.63
N PHE A 391 -18.40 -23.73 -12.50
CA PHE A 391 -19.81 -23.71 -12.08
C PHE A 391 -20.76 -23.09 -13.13
N THR A 392 -20.40 -21.94 -13.73
CA THR A 392 -21.25 -21.31 -14.77
C THR A 392 -21.43 -22.22 -15.99
N PHE A 393 -20.34 -22.84 -16.47
CA PHE A 393 -20.40 -23.73 -17.62
C PHE A 393 -21.10 -25.07 -17.28
N LEU A 394 -20.91 -25.59 -16.07
CA LEU A 394 -21.60 -26.76 -15.53
C LEU A 394 -23.11 -26.52 -15.52
N VAL A 395 -23.58 -25.44 -14.89
CA VAL A 395 -25.02 -25.10 -14.82
C VAL A 395 -25.60 -24.83 -16.22
N ARG A 396 -24.87 -24.14 -17.10
CA ARG A 396 -25.31 -23.92 -18.49
C ARG A 396 -25.50 -25.24 -19.21
N ASP A 397 -24.50 -26.12 -19.19
CA ASP A 397 -24.51 -27.35 -19.97
C ASP A 397 -25.50 -28.37 -19.39
N GLN A 398 -25.67 -28.41 -18.07
CA GLN A 398 -26.74 -29.16 -17.39
C GLN A 398 -28.13 -28.68 -17.83
N ARG A 399 -28.37 -27.36 -17.93
CA ARG A 399 -29.64 -26.79 -18.44
C ARG A 399 -29.86 -27.08 -19.93
N LEU A 400 -28.79 -27.29 -20.70
CA LEU A 400 -28.84 -27.75 -22.08
C LEU A 400 -29.01 -29.29 -22.21
N GLY A 401 -29.18 -30.00 -21.09
CA GLY A 401 -29.42 -31.45 -21.05
C GLY A 401 -28.17 -32.32 -21.03
N ALA A 402 -26.97 -31.74 -20.90
CA ALA A 402 -25.75 -32.53 -20.73
C ALA A 402 -25.71 -33.18 -19.34
N ASN A 403 -25.40 -34.47 -19.27
CA ASN A 403 -25.02 -35.10 -18.01
C ASN A 403 -23.64 -34.56 -17.61
N VAL A 404 -23.55 -33.85 -16.48
CA VAL A 404 -22.32 -33.22 -15.99
C VAL A 404 -21.44 -34.13 -15.13
N GLY A 405 -21.96 -35.27 -14.66
CA GLY A 405 -21.23 -36.23 -13.82
C GLY A 405 -20.49 -37.33 -14.60
N SER A 406 -20.90 -37.63 -15.83
CA SER A 406 -20.27 -38.61 -16.73
C SER A 406 -19.53 -38.10 -17.99
N PRO A 407 -19.36 -36.79 -18.28
CA PRO A 407 -18.75 -36.36 -19.53
C PRO A 407 -17.23 -36.41 -19.41
N GLU A 408 -16.62 -37.31 -20.17
CA GLU A 408 -15.16 -37.41 -20.25
C GLU A 408 -14.57 -36.23 -21.04
N GLY A 409 -13.56 -35.57 -20.48
CA GLY A 409 -12.82 -34.51 -21.14
C GLY A 409 -11.69 -35.04 -22.04
N PRO A 410 -11.02 -34.19 -22.83
CA PRO A 410 -10.01 -34.61 -23.82
C PRO A 410 -8.76 -35.31 -23.26
N THR A 411 -8.62 -35.39 -21.93
CA THR A 411 -7.49 -35.97 -21.20
C THR A 411 -7.90 -37.15 -20.32
N SER A 412 -8.97 -37.87 -20.69
CA SER A 412 -9.58 -38.98 -19.93
C SER A 412 -9.87 -38.70 -18.45
N LEU A 413 -10.14 -37.43 -18.13
CA LEU A 413 -10.61 -36.96 -16.82
C LEU A 413 -11.94 -36.27 -17.03
N GLY A 414 -12.84 -36.33 -16.04
CA GLY A 414 -14.16 -35.69 -16.11
C GLY A 414 -14.06 -34.22 -16.52
N LYS A 415 -15.00 -33.78 -17.37
CA LYS A 415 -14.97 -32.46 -18.01
C LYS A 415 -15.32 -31.32 -17.05
N TYR A 416 -16.24 -31.56 -16.11
CA TYR A 416 -16.68 -30.57 -15.11
C TYR A 416 -16.31 -30.96 -13.69
N LEU A 417 -16.32 -32.26 -13.36
CA LEU A 417 -16.02 -32.81 -12.03
C LEU A 417 -14.87 -33.81 -12.10
N MET A 418 -14.01 -33.83 -11.09
CA MET A 418 -12.93 -34.79 -10.90
C MET A 418 -12.73 -35.07 -9.39
N CYS A 419 -11.93 -36.06 -9.03
CA CYS A 419 -11.55 -36.26 -7.63
C CYS A 419 -10.26 -35.49 -7.30
N SER A 420 -10.22 -34.88 -6.12
CA SER A 420 -9.01 -34.32 -5.51
C SER A 420 -7.99 -35.43 -5.21
N PRO A 421 -6.73 -35.10 -4.88
CA PRO A 421 -5.74 -36.07 -4.42
C PRO A 421 -6.15 -36.85 -3.15
N THR A 422 -7.11 -36.35 -2.37
CA THR A 422 -7.68 -37.00 -1.18
C THR A 422 -9.00 -37.72 -1.45
N GLY A 423 -9.51 -37.70 -2.69
CA GLY A 423 -10.74 -38.39 -3.10
C GLY A 423 -12.03 -37.58 -2.95
N GLU A 424 -11.94 -36.30 -2.61
CA GLU A 424 -13.10 -35.38 -2.55
C GLU A 424 -13.53 -34.99 -3.97
N ALA A 425 -14.83 -34.79 -4.21
CA ALA A 425 -15.31 -34.34 -5.50
C ALA A 425 -15.05 -32.84 -5.68
N GLU A 426 -14.22 -32.47 -6.67
CA GLU A 426 -13.86 -31.10 -7.00
C GLU A 426 -14.29 -30.74 -8.43
N GLU A 427 -14.56 -29.46 -8.67
CA GLU A 427 -14.70 -28.95 -10.02
C GLU A 427 -13.35 -28.98 -10.75
N ARG A 428 -13.34 -29.37 -12.03
CA ARG A 428 -12.11 -29.42 -12.81
C ARG A 428 -11.66 -28.01 -13.21
N HIS A 429 -10.48 -27.61 -12.76
CA HIS A 429 -9.89 -26.31 -13.09
C HIS A 429 -8.61 -26.44 -13.93
N THR A 430 -8.64 -25.94 -15.16
CA THR A 430 -7.45 -25.64 -15.97
C THR A 430 -7.65 -24.31 -16.70
N ALA A 431 -7.24 -23.23 -16.03
CA ALA A 431 -7.16 -21.84 -16.51
C ALA A 431 -8.46 -21.05 -16.80
N LEU A 432 -8.37 -19.74 -16.48
CA LEU A 432 -9.35 -18.66 -16.62
C LEU A 432 -10.65 -18.74 -15.79
N ALA A 433 -11.28 -17.58 -15.61
CA ALA A 433 -12.25 -17.25 -14.56
C ALA A 433 -13.59 -16.73 -15.11
N ARG A 434 -14.75 -17.17 -14.56
CA ARG A 434 -16.15 -16.88 -15.00
C ARG A 434 -17.27 -17.25 -13.97
N THR A 435 -17.36 -16.65 -12.76
CA THR A 435 -18.51 -16.81 -11.80
C THR A 435 -19.82 -16.14 -12.23
N THR A 436 -20.95 -16.87 -12.27
CA THR A 436 -22.34 -16.35 -12.14
C THR A 436 -22.54 -14.89 -12.61
N PHE A 437 -22.34 -14.69 -13.91
CA PHE A 437 -22.39 -13.43 -14.65
C PHE A 437 -21.49 -12.26 -14.15
N CYS A 438 -21.61 -11.81 -12.91
CA CYS A 438 -20.85 -10.67 -12.36
C CYS A 438 -19.37 -11.01 -12.10
N GLY A 439 -19.11 -11.96 -11.17
CA GLY A 439 -17.75 -12.35 -10.71
C GLY A 439 -16.80 -12.89 -11.78
N ILE A 440 -17.28 -12.93 -13.03
CA ILE A 440 -16.52 -13.09 -14.26
C ILE A 440 -15.75 -11.84 -14.66
N TYR A 441 -16.50 -10.79 -15.02
CA TYR A 441 -15.98 -9.65 -15.77
C TYR A 441 -14.98 -8.89 -14.89
N ASP A 442 -15.13 -9.07 -13.58
CA ASP A 442 -14.39 -8.45 -12.49
C ASP A 442 -13.20 -9.31 -12.01
N SER A 443 -12.78 -10.30 -12.80
CA SER A 443 -11.62 -11.17 -12.51
C SER A 443 -10.36 -10.36 -12.18
N CYS A 444 -9.61 -10.82 -11.17
CA CYS A 444 -8.39 -10.17 -10.68
C CYS A 444 -7.21 -10.29 -11.67
N SER A 445 -7.29 -9.60 -12.81
CA SER A 445 -6.26 -9.48 -13.85
C SER A 445 -5.70 -8.05 -13.86
N PHE A 446 -4.38 -7.91 -14.01
CA PHE A 446 -3.71 -6.61 -13.90
C PHE A 446 -3.14 -6.12 -15.24
N ARG A 447 -3.57 -4.93 -15.67
CA ARG A 447 -2.91 -4.12 -16.70
C ARG A 447 -2.81 -2.67 -16.23
N PHE A 448 -1.62 -2.08 -16.40
CA PHE A 448 -1.32 -0.72 -15.91
C PHE A 448 -2.22 0.40 -16.47
N PHE A 449 -2.83 0.22 -17.65
CA PHE A 449 -3.76 1.18 -18.26
C PHE A 449 -5.23 0.92 -17.89
N THR A 450 -5.46 0.30 -16.73
CA THR A 450 -6.78 -0.10 -16.20
C THR A 450 -7.69 -0.86 -17.17
N VAL A 451 -7.11 -1.56 -18.16
CA VAL A 451 -7.89 -2.35 -19.12
C VAL A 451 -8.17 -3.74 -18.54
N GLY A 452 -9.43 -3.98 -18.18
CA GLY A 452 -9.91 -5.26 -17.65
C GLY A 452 -9.71 -6.43 -18.62
N GLY A 453 -9.78 -7.65 -18.09
CA GLY A 453 -9.62 -8.87 -18.90
C GLY A 453 -8.17 -9.33 -19.10
N VAL A 454 -7.97 -10.29 -20.00
CA VAL A 454 -6.66 -10.94 -20.22
C VAL A 454 -5.69 -10.03 -20.98
N ALA A 455 -4.38 -10.31 -20.90
CA ALA A 455 -3.33 -9.49 -21.53
C ALA A 455 -3.55 -9.20 -23.03
N ALA A 456 -4.16 -10.12 -23.78
CA ALA A 456 -4.48 -10.02 -25.20
C ALA A 456 -5.86 -9.40 -25.52
N GLU A 457 -6.64 -9.01 -24.50
CA GLU A 457 -8.02 -8.52 -24.67
C GLU A 457 -8.05 -7.06 -25.08
N ILE A 458 -9.01 -6.69 -25.94
CA ILE A 458 -9.14 -5.35 -26.50
C ILE A 458 -9.55 -4.29 -25.46
N ASN A 459 -9.28 -3.02 -25.74
CA ASN A 459 -9.59 -1.92 -24.82
C ASN A 459 -11.10 -1.60 -24.80
N THR A 460 -11.86 -2.30 -23.95
CA THR A 460 -13.32 -2.14 -23.82
C THR A 460 -13.82 -1.96 -22.38
N LEU A 461 -13.11 -2.49 -21.39
CA LEU A 461 -13.49 -2.43 -19.97
C LEU A 461 -12.44 -1.67 -19.17
N ASN A 462 -12.86 -0.64 -18.42
CA ASN A 462 -12.00 0.11 -17.50
C ASN A 462 -12.13 -0.48 -16.08
N TYR A 463 -11.34 -1.51 -15.78
CA TYR A 463 -11.42 -2.26 -14.53
C TYR A 463 -10.08 -2.87 -14.11
N VAL A 464 -9.73 -2.70 -12.82
CA VAL A 464 -8.71 -3.48 -12.10
C VAL A 464 -9.19 -3.65 -10.66
N SER A 465 -9.27 -4.89 -10.17
CA SER A 465 -9.75 -5.19 -8.82
C SER A 465 -9.00 -4.44 -7.71
N PRO A 466 -9.68 -3.92 -6.68
CA PRO A 466 -9.06 -3.43 -5.45
C PRO A 466 -8.09 -4.42 -4.82
N ARG A 467 -8.35 -5.74 -4.92
CA ARG A 467 -7.44 -6.78 -4.43
C ARG A 467 -6.09 -6.76 -5.16
N SER A 468 -6.08 -6.53 -6.47
CA SER A 468 -4.83 -6.35 -7.25
C SER A 468 -4.06 -5.11 -6.80
N TRP A 469 -4.73 -3.97 -6.66
CA TRP A 469 -4.10 -2.72 -6.20
C TRP A 469 -3.50 -2.85 -4.80
N LEU A 470 -4.28 -3.38 -3.84
CA LEU A 470 -3.84 -3.58 -2.46
C LEU A 470 -2.71 -4.62 -2.37
N ALA A 471 -2.84 -5.77 -3.04
CA ALA A 471 -1.80 -6.80 -3.05
C ALA A 471 -0.46 -6.28 -3.61
N THR A 472 -0.49 -5.69 -4.81
CA THR A 472 0.74 -5.22 -5.49
C THR A 472 1.42 -4.09 -4.72
N SER A 473 0.66 -3.09 -4.25
CA SER A 473 1.21 -1.99 -3.45
C SER A 473 1.83 -2.47 -2.14
N HIS A 474 1.14 -3.34 -1.39
CA HIS A 474 1.66 -3.85 -0.11
C HIS A 474 2.85 -4.82 -0.30
N PHE A 475 2.91 -5.58 -1.39
CA PHE A 475 4.09 -6.36 -1.74
C PHE A 475 5.31 -5.47 -2.00
N VAL A 476 5.16 -4.42 -2.82
CA VAL A 476 6.25 -3.48 -3.12
C VAL A 476 6.72 -2.74 -1.86
N LEU A 477 5.79 -2.25 -1.03
CA LEU A 477 6.11 -1.63 0.26
C LEU A 477 6.81 -2.62 1.20
N GLY A 478 6.31 -3.85 1.33
CA GLY A 478 6.91 -4.89 2.16
C GLY A 478 8.32 -5.29 1.73
N PHE A 479 8.56 -5.36 0.42
CA PHE A 479 9.90 -5.59 -0.15
C PHE A 479 10.87 -4.45 0.18
N PHE A 480 10.47 -3.19 -0.06
CA PHE A 480 11.36 -2.06 0.23
C PHE A 480 11.59 -1.85 1.73
N LEU A 481 10.61 -2.16 2.58
CA LEU A 481 10.79 -2.19 4.03
C LEU A 481 11.72 -3.33 4.48
N PHE A 482 11.78 -4.45 3.75
CA PHE A 482 12.80 -5.49 3.98
C PHE A 482 14.20 -5.05 3.54
N VAL A 483 14.34 -4.38 2.40
CA VAL A 483 15.63 -3.79 1.98
C VAL A 483 16.11 -2.74 2.99
N GLY A 484 15.21 -1.84 3.43
CA GLY A 484 15.48 -0.86 4.47
C GLY A 484 15.86 -1.50 5.82
N HIS A 485 15.19 -2.60 6.19
CA HIS A 485 15.53 -3.38 7.37
C HIS A 485 16.97 -3.91 7.31
N LEU A 486 17.37 -4.56 6.21
CA LEU A 486 18.74 -5.07 6.04
C LEU A 486 19.78 -3.94 6.11
N TRP A 487 19.50 -2.81 5.44
CA TRP A 487 20.35 -1.62 5.43
C TRP A 487 20.55 -1.03 6.83
N HIS A 488 19.47 -0.76 7.57
CA HIS A 488 19.55 -0.17 8.91
C HIS A 488 20.09 -1.15 9.94
N ALA A 489 19.77 -2.44 9.85
CA ALA A 489 20.34 -3.47 10.70
C ALA A 489 21.87 -3.57 10.51
N GLY A 490 22.34 -3.60 9.26
CA GLY A 490 23.77 -3.61 8.95
C GLY A 490 24.50 -2.36 9.46
N ARG A 491 23.95 -1.16 9.24
CA ARG A 491 24.51 0.10 9.77
C ARG A 491 24.50 0.16 11.30
N ALA A 492 23.50 -0.40 11.97
CA ALA A 492 23.42 -0.43 13.43
C ALA A 492 24.33 -1.48 14.08
N ALA A 493 24.67 -2.56 13.35
CA ALA A 493 25.57 -3.61 13.80
C ALA A 493 27.07 -3.30 13.55
N ALA A 494 27.38 -2.29 12.74
CA ALA A 494 28.76 -1.86 12.47
C ALA A 494 29.43 -1.38 13.76
N ALA A 495 30.47 -2.08 14.20
CA ALA A 495 31.07 -1.92 15.53
C ALA A 495 32.11 -0.76 15.59
N GLY A 496 31.80 0.39 14.99
CA GLY A 496 32.70 1.56 14.91
C GLY A 496 33.52 1.66 13.61
N PHE A 497 33.26 0.78 12.63
CA PHE A 497 33.86 0.79 11.29
C PHE A 497 32.86 1.23 10.19
N GLU A 498 31.74 1.87 10.57
CA GLU A 498 30.67 2.28 9.65
C GLU A 498 31.09 3.35 8.63
N LYS A 499 32.27 3.95 8.83
CA LYS A 499 32.88 4.97 7.95
C LYS A 499 34.03 4.42 7.09
N GLY A 500 34.36 3.14 7.23
CA GLY A 500 35.49 2.50 6.56
C GLY A 500 36.40 1.74 7.53
N ILE A 501 37.38 1.03 6.96
CA ILE A 501 38.39 0.28 7.71
C ILE A 501 39.51 1.24 8.15
N ASP A 502 40.00 1.09 9.39
CA ASP A 502 41.19 1.79 9.85
C ASP A 502 42.42 1.29 9.10
N ARG A 503 43.13 2.19 8.41
CA ARG A 503 44.33 1.88 7.63
C ARG A 503 45.50 1.37 8.49
N TYR A 504 45.48 1.64 9.79
CA TYR A 504 46.50 1.16 10.73
C TYR A 504 46.09 -0.12 11.47
N LEU A 505 44.83 -0.53 11.34
CA LEU A 505 44.26 -1.70 12.04
C LEU A 505 43.36 -2.52 11.11
N GLU A 506 43.82 -2.78 9.88
CA GLU A 506 43.10 -3.62 8.92
C GLU A 506 43.09 -5.08 9.42
N THR A 507 41.96 -5.53 9.95
CA THR A 507 41.82 -6.83 10.63
C THR A 507 42.27 -8.02 9.78
N VAL A 508 42.12 -7.95 8.46
CA VAL A 508 42.51 -9.02 7.53
C VAL A 508 44.02 -9.25 7.52
N LEU A 509 44.83 -8.19 7.70
CA LEU A 509 46.31 -8.30 7.76
C LEU A 509 46.80 -9.04 9.02
N PHE A 510 45.95 -9.18 10.04
CA PHE A 510 46.23 -9.91 11.27
C PHE A 510 45.65 -11.34 11.27
N MET A 511 44.97 -11.75 10.20
CA MET A 511 44.48 -13.13 10.04
C MET A 511 45.56 -14.03 9.45
N THR A 512 45.55 -15.30 9.84
CA THR A 512 46.39 -16.32 9.20
C THR A 512 46.04 -16.43 7.71
N PRO A 513 47.03 -16.48 6.79
CA PRO A 513 46.78 -16.81 5.39
C PRO A 513 46.02 -18.13 5.25
N LEU A 514 45.13 -18.23 4.26
CA LEU A 514 44.30 -19.41 4.03
C LEU A 514 45.03 -20.57 3.31
N ASN A 515 46.31 -20.39 2.96
CA ASN A 515 47.15 -21.31 2.17
C ASN A 515 48.41 -21.70 2.96
#